data_AF-A0A523YCJ8-F1
#
_entry.id   AF-A0A523YCJ8-F1
#
_cell.length_a   1.000
_cell.length_b   1.000
_cell.length_c   1.000
_cell.angle_alpha   90.00
_cell.angle_beta   90.00
_cell.angle_gamma   90.00
#
_symmetry.space_group_name_H-M   'P 1'
#
loop_
_entity.id
_entity.type
_entity.pdbx_description
1 polymer ?
#
loop_
_entity_poly.entity_id
_entity_poly.type
_entity_poly.pdbx_seq_one_letter_code
_entity_poly.pdbx_strand_id
1 'polypeptide(L)'
;MWAEGDTFTIDERTQCEELLTNVRKTHRATVRKVDGGWVVTIGREKTYTMRFLSAEDVIEMNRVIVEESGESFSVMFRANLDYIVFRHGRKIGPSNPFYRGAILLHGLATTHVFVEGNKRTAITACDTFLRDHCYKIQVSADQLVQFTLEVSRDSLPIEEVYLWLLKHTRKIK
;
A
#
# COMPACT_ATOMS: atom_id res chain seq x y z
N MET A 1 -1.82 -0.98 32.64
CA MET A 1 -1.84 -0.46 31.25
C MET A 1 -1.57 -1.67 30.37
N TRP A 2 -2.61 -2.26 29.80
CA TRP A 2 -2.50 -3.53 29.04
C TRP A 2 -2.06 -3.24 27.61
N ALA A 3 -1.17 -4.07 27.07
CA ALA A 3 -0.67 -3.96 25.72
C ALA A 3 -1.41 -4.93 24.77
N GLU A 4 -1.35 -4.63 23.48
CA GLU A 4 -1.87 -5.49 22.43
C GLU A 4 -1.09 -6.82 22.40
N GLY A 5 -1.79 -7.96 22.39
CA GLY A 5 -1.18 -9.29 22.40
C GLY A 5 -0.96 -9.91 23.78
N ASP A 6 -1.27 -9.19 24.85
CA ASP A 6 -1.19 -9.76 26.20
C ASP A 6 -2.19 -10.93 26.37
N THR A 7 -1.70 -12.01 26.98
CA THR A 7 -2.50 -13.20 27.36
C THR A 7 -2.38 -13.42 28.85
N PHE A 8 -3.52 -13.60 29.51
CA PHE A 8 -3.57 -13.83 30.95
C PHE A 8 -4.43 -15.06 31.26
N THR A 9 -4.02 -15.77 32.30
CA THR A 9 -4.78 -16.85 32.92
C THR A 9 -5.44 -16.29 34.17
N ILE A 10 -6.74 -16.50 34.31
CA ILE A 10 -7.54 -16.01 35.44
C ILE A 10 -8.25 -17.19 36.08
N ASP A 11 -8.09 -17.32 37.39
CA ASP A 11 -8.58 -18.47 38.16
C ASP A 11 -10.07 -18.31 38.55
N GLU A 12 -10.55 -17.07 38.71
CA GLU A 12 -11.93 -16.78 39.13
C GLU A 12 -12.78 -16.12 38.03
N ARG A 13 -13.94 -16.71 37.75
CA ARG A 13 -14.86 -16.27 36.68
C ARG A 13 -15.37 -14.83 36.85
N THR A 14 -15.59 -14.39 38.09
CA THR A 14 -16.12 -13.04 38.40
C THR A 14 -15.14 -11.94 37.96
N GLN A 15 -13.83 -12.21 38.04
CA GLN A 15 -12.79 -11.28 37.60
C GLN A 15 -12.72 -11.19 36.07
N CYS A 16 -13.08 -12.27 35.35
CA CYS A 16 -13.19 -12.23 33.88
C CYS A 16 -14.30 -11.29 33.40
N GLU A 17 -15.44 -11.23 34.08
CA GLU A 17 -16.59 -10.42 33.65
C GLU A 17 -16.33 -8.92 33.83
N GLU A 18 -15.65 -8.53 34.91
CA GLU A 18 -15.21 -7.15 35.15
C GLU A 18 -14.09 -6.72 34.17
N LEU A 19 -13.12 -7.61 33.92
CA LEU A 19 -12.09 -7.42 32.90
C LEU A 19 -12.70 -7.29 31.50
N LEU A 20 -13.66 -8.14 31.13
CA LEU A 20 -14.35 -8.04 29.85
C LEU A 20 -15.16 -6.76 29.71
N THR A 21 -15.78 -6.28 30.79
CA THR A 21 -16.54 -5.03 30.78
C THR A 21 -15.61 -3.83 30.54
N ASN A 22 -14.40 -3.84 31.08
CA ASN A 22 -13.41 -2.77 30.89
C ASN A 22 -12.65 -2.90 29.56
N VAL A 23 -12.33 -4.12 29.11
CA VAL A 23 -11.69 -4.35 27.81
C VAL A 23 -12.67 -4.07 26.67
N ARG A 24 -13.95 -4.46 26.74
CA ARG A 24 -14.95 -4.14 25.70
C ARG A 24 -15.15 -2.63 25.48
N LYS A 25 -14.84 -1.79 26.48
CA LYS A 25 -14.85 -0.32 26.33
C LYS A 25 -13.70 0.20 25.47
N THR A 26 -12.61 -0.56 25.27
CA THR A 26 -11.39 -0.11 24.57
C THR A 26 -10.93 -1.03 23.41
N HIS A 27 -11.17 -2.35 23.49
CA HIS A 27 -10.71 -3.38 22.54
C HIS A 27 -11.73 -4.53 22.41
N ARG A 28 -11.62 -5.36 21.36
CA ARG A 28 -12.35 -6.63 21.27
C ARG A 28 -11.57 -7.70 22.05
N ALA A 29 -12.26 -8.52 22.84
CA ALA A 29 -11.64 -9.60 23.59
C ALA A 29 -12.40 -10.92 23.37
N THR A 30 -11.67 -12.02 23.36
CA THR A 30 -12.20 -13.38 23.37
C THR A 30 -11.80 -14.08 24.66
N VAL A 31 -12.67 -14.97 25.15
CA VAL A 31 -12.42 -15.77 26.36
C VAL A 31 -12.68 -17.22 26.05
N ARG A 32 -11.78 -18.09 26.49
CA ARG A 32 -11.94 -19.55 26.40
C ARG A 32 -11.63 -20.22 27.73
N LYS A 33 -12.38 -21.29 28.03
CA LYS A 33 -12.11 -22.15 29.19
C LYS A 33 -10.95 -23.08 28.87
N VAL A 34 -10.03 -23.25 29.81
CA VAL A 34 -8.94 -24.24 29.75
C VAL A 34 -8.91 -25.04 31.05
N ASP A 35 -8.21 -26.17 31.07
CA ASP A 35 -8.01 -26.92 32.30
C ASP A 35 -7.21 -26.07 33.29
N GLY A 36 -7.85 -25.71 34.40
CA GLY A 36 -7.27 -24.84 35.43
C GLY A 36 -7.64 -23.36 35.35
N GLY A 37 -8.50 -22.91 34.41
CA GLY A 37 -8.97 -21.52 34.44
C GLY A 37 -9.55 -20.98 33.13
N TRP A 38 -9.46 -19.66 32.97
CA TRP A 38 -9.89 -18.95 31.77
C TRP A 38 -8.75 -18.17 31.15
N VAL A 39 -8.64 -18.24 29.83
CA VAL A 39 -7.68 -17.45 29.06
C VAL A 39 -8.44 -16.32 28.36
N VAL A 40 -7.98 -15.09 28.56
CA VAL A 40 -8.49 -13.89 27.89
C VAL A 40 -7.46 -13.40 26.89
N THR A 41 -7.87 -13.17 25.64
CA THR A 41 -7.03 -12.60 24.58
C THR A 41 -7.61 -11.26 24.15
N ILE A 42 -6.78 -10.21 24.19
CA ILE A 42 -7.15 -8.86 23.78
C ILE A 42 -6.66 -8.62 22.33
N GLY A 43 -7.57 -8.34 21.41
CA GLY A 43 -7.20 -8.00 20.03
C GLY A 43 -8.37 -7.78 19.07
N ARG A 44 -8.30 -6.70 18.29
CA ARG A 44 -8.87 -6.63 16.94
C ARG A 44 -7.72 -6.93 15.99
N GLU A 45 -7.67 -8.10 15.37
CA GLU A 45 -6.90 -8.20 14.13
C GLU A 45 -7.60 -7.30 13.10
N LYS A 46 -7.13 -6.07 12.93
CA LYS A 46 -7.31 -5.40 11.64
C LYS A 46 -6.30 -6.04 10.72
N THR A 47 -6.69 -7.13 10.06
CA THR A 47 -5.91 -7.69 8.97
C THR A 47 -5.92 -6.65 7.84
N TYR A 48 -4.91 -5.79 7.77
CA TYR A 48 -4.71 -4.91 6.63
C TYR A 48 -4.08 -5.73 5.52
N THR A 49 -4.90 -6.28 4.64
CA THR A 49 -4.41 -6.89 3.40
C THR A 49 -3.98 -5.77 2.47
N MET A 50 -2.69 -5.70 2.14
CA MET A 50 -2.18 -4.76 1.13
C MET A 50 -2.84 -5.06 -0.22
N ARG A 51 -3.54 -4.09 -0.78
CA ARG A 51 -4.21 -4.24 -2.08
C ARG A 51 -3.23 -3.82 -3.17
N PHE A 52 -2.78 -4.78 -3.96
CA PHE A 52 -1.86 -4.52 -5.08
C PHE A 52 -2.64 -4.18 -6.36
N LEU A 53 -2.03 -3.38 -7.23
CA LEU A 53 -2.55 -3.16 -8.58
C LEU A 53 -2.18 -4.34 -9.49
N SER A 54 -3.15 -4.82 -10.25
CA SER A 54 -2.99 -5.79 -11.34
C SER A 54 -2.53 -5.11 -12.64
N ALA A 55 -2.15 -5.90 -13.65
CA ALA A 55 -1.83 -5.36 -14.97
C ALA A 55 -3.07 -4.69 -15.58
N GLU A 56 -4.23 -5.29 -15.38
CA GLU A 56 -5.53 -4.83 -15.87
C GLU A 56 -5.92 -3.49 -15.23
N ASP A 57 -5.67 -3.31 -13.92
CA ASP A 57 -5.88 -2.02 -13.25
C ASP A 57 -5.03 -0.92 -13.91
N VAL A 58 -3.76 -1.21 -14.20
CA VAL A 58 -2.83 -0.23 -14.79
C VAL A 58 -3.14 0.04 -16.26
N ILE A 59 -3.57 -0.98 -17.01
CA ILE A 59 -4.03 -0.83 -18.39
C ILE A 59 -5.23 0.09 -18.45
N GLU A 60 -6.20 -0.09 -17.55
CA GLU A 60 -7.39 0.74 -17.52
C GLU A 60 -7.07 2.18 -17.11
N MET A 61 -6.17 2.37 -16.14
CA MET A 61 -5.65 3.71 -15.82
C MET A 61 -5.04 4.39 -17.05
N ASN A 62 -4.20 3.69 -17.81
CA ASN A 62 -3.60 4.26 -19.03
C ASN A 62 -4.68 4.61 -20.07
N ARG A 63 -5.63 3.70 -20.32
CA ARG A 63 -6.72 3.90 -21.27
C ARG A 63 -7.47 5.21 -20.99
N VAL A 64 -7.91 5.39 -19.75
CA VAL A 64 -8.62 6.62 -19.33
C VAL A 64 -7.73 7.86 -19.54
N ILE A 65 -6.47 7.81 -19.11
CA ILE A 65 -5.53 8.93 -19.23
C ILE A 65 -5.30 9.38 -20.68
N VAL A 66 -5.13 8.43 -21.59
CA VAL A 66 -4.81 8.75 -23.00
C VAL A 66 -6.07 9.19 -23.75
N GLU A 67 -7.21 8.56 -23.50
CA GLU A 67 -8.51 8.93 -24.07
C GLU A 67 -8.92 10.36 -23.67
N GLU A 68 -8.74 10.74 -22.39
CA GLU A 68 -9.00 12.11 -21.91
C GLU A 68 -8.13 13.17 -22.62
N SER A 69 -6.96 12.78 -23.12
CA SER A 69 -6.06 13.66 -23.88
C SER A 69 -6.21 13.56 -25.40
N GLY A 70 -7.13 12.73 -25.91
CA GLY A 70 -7.31 12.48 -27.34
C GLY A 70 -6.20 11.64 -27.99
N GLU A 71 -5.38 10.97 -27.18
CA GLU A 71 -4.34 10.04 -27.61
C GLU A 71 -4.90 8.63 -27.80
N SER A 72 -4.31 7.84 -28.69
CA SER A 72 -4.75 6.46 -28.93
C SER A 72 -4.24 5.51 -27.84
N PHE A 73 -5.15 4.71 -27.28
CA PHE A 73 -4.79 3.64 -26.35
C PHE A 73 -4.10 2.48 -27.06
N SER A 74 -2.93 2.08 -26.55
CA SER A 74 -2.22 0.88 -27.00
C SER A 74 -1.16 0.41 -26.00
N VAL A 75 -1.11 -0.91 -25.76
CA VAL A 75 -0.07 -1.56 -24.96
C VAL A 75 1.07 -1.98 -25.89
N MET A 76 2.27 -1.44 -25.66
CA MET A 76 3.47 -1.73 -26.45
C MET A 76 4.19 -2.99 -25.93
N PHE A 77 4.47 -3.04 -24.63
CA PHE A 77 5.24 -4.14 -24.03
C PHE A 77 4.52 -4.72 -22.81
N ARG A 78 3.56 -5.62 -23.06
CA ARG A 78 2.80 -6.30 -22.00
C ARG A 78 3.70 -7.03 -20.99
N ALA A 79 4.76 -7.69 -21.46
CA ALA A 79 5.69 -8.39 -20.58
C ALA A 79 6.38 -7.47 -19.56
N ASN A 80 6.67 -6.21 -19.94
CA ASN A 80 7.24 -5.23 -19.02
C ASN A 80 6.23 -4.87 -17.92
N LEU A 81 4.95 -4.71 -18.28
CA LEU A 81 3.89 -4.47 -17.31
C LEU A 81 3.74 -5.64 -16.35
N ASP A 82 3.66 -6.86 -16.88
CA ASP A 82 3.53 -8.08 -16.08
C ASP A 82 4.67 -8.22 -15.08
N TYR A 83 5.90 -7.89 -15.49
CA TYR A 83 7.06 -7.87 -14.61
C TYR A 83 6.97 -6.80 -13.51
N ILE A 84 6.49 -5.59 -13.85
CA ILE A 84 6.32 -4.50 -12.88
C ILE A 84 5.27 -4.89 -11.83
N VAL A 85 4.09 -5.35 -12.24
CA VAL A 85 3.01 -5.72 -11.30
C VAL A 85 3.38 -6.95 -10.48
N PHE A 86 4.14 -7.90 -11.05
CA PHE A 86 4.69 -9.02 -10.31
C PHE A 86 5.66 -8.58 -9.22
N ARG A 87 6.61 -7.68 -9.53
CA ARG A 87 7.52 -7.13 -8.51
C ARG A 87 6.78 -6.32 -7.45
N HIS A 88 5.79 -5.55 -7.87
CA HIS A 88 4.91 -4.80 -6.97
C HIS A 88 4.18 -5.74 -6.00
N GLY A 89 3.54 -6.81 -6.50
CA GLY A 89 2.76 -7.76 -5.69
C GLY A 89 3.56 -8.84 -4.94
N ARG A 90 4.84 -9.04 -5.25
CA ARG A 90 5.67 -10.06 -4.57
C ARG A 90 5.87 -9.72 -3.09
N LYS A 91 5.63 -10.67 -2.18
CA LYS A 91 6.03 -10.57 -0.75
C LYS A 91 7.56 -10.54 -0.51
N ILE A 92 8.36 -10.52 -1.58
CA ILE A 92 9.81 -10.41 -1.52
C ILE A 92 10.16 -8.92 -1.56
N GLY A 93 10.97 -8.45 -0.60
CA GLY A 93 11.28 -7.04 -0.37
C GLY A 93 10.41 -6.39 0.72
N PRO A 94 10.71 -5.15 1.14
CA PRO A 94 10.02 -4.49 2.25
C PRO A 94 8.49 -4.50 2.07
N SER A 95 7.76 -4.81 3.14
CA SER A 95 6.28 -4.69 3.18
C SER A 95 5.84 -3.23 3.35
N ASN A 96 6.51 -2.33 2.63
CA ASN A 96 6.39 -0.89 2.78
C ASN A 96 5.64 -0.32 1.56
N PRO A 97 4.47 0.33 1.73
CA PRO A 97 3.72 0.95 0.64
C PRO A 97 4.55 1.91 -0.23
N PHE A 98 5.48 2.66 0.35
CA PHE A 98 6.32 3.58 -0.41
C PHE A 98 7.26 2.87 -1.37
N TYR A 99 7.83 1.72 -0.96
CA TYR A 99 8.69 0.93 -1.84
C TYR A 99 7.87 0.29 -2.97
N ARG A 100 6.64 -0.14 -2.66
CA ARG A 100 5.70 -0.71 -3.63
C ARG A 100 5.21 0.33 -4.63
N GLY A 101 4.99 1.57 -4.19
CA GLY A 101 4.72 2.72 -5.05
C GLY A 101 5.93 3.10 -5.91
N ALA A 102 7.15 3.06 -5.34
CA ALA A 102 8.38 3.32 -6.09
C ALA A 102 8.58 2.33 -7.24
N ILE A 103 8.28 1.04 -7.06
CA ILE A 103 8.31 0.04 -8.14
C ILE A 103 7.37 0.43 -9.29
N LEU A 104 6.14 0.87 -8.97
CA LEU A 104 5.17 1.30 -9.98
C LEU A 104 5.66 2.56 -10.72
N LEU A 105 6.04 3.61 -9.97
CA LEU A 105 6.47 4.88 -10.54
C LEU A 105 7.70 4.70 -11.43
N HIS A 106 8.74 4.05 -10.91
CA HIS A 106 9.97 3.78 -11.66
C HIS A 106 9.70 2.89 -12.87
N GLY A 107 9.07 1.73 -12.67
CA GLY A 107 8.88 0.74 -13.72
C GLY A 107 8.07 1.29 -14.90
N LEU A 108 6.94 1.94 -14.62
CA LEU A 108 6.07 2.49 -15.66
C LEU A 108 6.71 3.70 -16.37
N ALA A 109 7.52 4.49 -15.66
CA ALA A 109 8.21 5.64 -16.26
C ALA A 109 9.38 5.26 -17.18
N THR A 110 10.00 4.09 -16.98
CA THR A 110 11.28 3.72 -17.61
C THR A 110 11.20 2.59 -18.64
N THR A 111 10.12 1.80 -18.68
CA THR A 111 10.06 0.56 -19.50
C THR A 111 9.14 0.64 -20.73
N HIS A 112 8.56 1.81 -21.01
CA HIS A 112 7.72 2.05 -22.20
C HIS A 112 6.59 1.00 -22.39
N VAL A 113 5.85 0.70 -21.32
CA VAL A 113 4.75 -0.28 -21.35
C VAL A 113 3.70 0.07 -22.40
N PHE A 114 3.35 1.35 -22.53
CA PHE A 114 2.32 1.85 -23.44
C PHE A 114 2.95 2.66 -24.56
N VAL A 115 2.20 2.87 -25.65
CA VAL A 115 2.61 3.79 -26.72
C VAL A 115 2.62 5.22 -26.16
N GLU A 116 1.53 5.62 -25.50
CA GLU A 116 1.35 6.97 -24.95
C GLU A 116 1.08 6.94 -23.44
N GLY A 117 1.31 8.08 -22.78
CA GLY A 117 0.86 8.28 -21.39
C GLY A 117 1.65 7.54 -20.31
N ASN A 118 2.81 6.92 -20.61
CA ASN A 118 3.60 6.15 -19.63
C ASN A 118 3.86 6.91 -18.31
N LYS A 119 4.32 8.16 -18.38
CA LYS A 119 4.65 8.97 -17.19
C LYS A 119 3.41 9.37 -16.39
N ARG A 120 2.32 9.76 -17.09
CA ARG A 120 1.02 10.05 -16.47
C ARG A 120 0.46 8.81 -15.78
N THR A 121 0.61 7.65 -16.40
CA THR A 121 0.19 6.36 -15.83
C THR A 121 1.04 6.00 -14.62
N ALA A 122 2.36 6.23 -14.67
CA ALA A 122 3.27 5.97 -13.56
C ALA A 122 2.91 6.80 -12.30
N ILE A 123 2.66 8.09 -12.49
CA ILE A 123 2.19 8.99 -11.43
C ILE A 123 0.85 8.50 -10.87
N THR A 124 -0.11 8.23 -11.74
CA THR A 124 -1.47 7.86 -11.35
C THR A 124 -1.50 6.53 -10.61
N ALA A 125 -0.78 5.51 -11.10
CA ALA A 125 -0.69 4.21 -10.46
C ALA A 125 -0.03 4.30 -9.08
N CYS A 126 1.06 5.07 -8.95
CA CYS A 126 1.73 5.27 -7.68
C CYS A 126 0.87 6.03 -6.67
N ASP A 127 0.27 7.16 -7.06
CA ASP A 127 -0.59 7.96 -6.16
C ASP A 127 -1.85 7.17 -5.75
N THR A 128 -2.49 6.47 -6.69
CA THR A 128 -3.65 5.62 -6.40
C THR A 128 -3.29 4.52 -5.41
N PHE A 129 -2.20 3.80 -5.65
CA PHE A 129 -1.75 2.76 -4.72
C PHE A 129 -1.45 3.31 -3.33
N LEU A 130 -0.77 4.45 -3.21
CA LEU A 130 -0.48 5.04 -1.91
C LEU A 130 -1.75 5.50 -1.18
N ARG A 131 -2.73 6.04 -1.91
CA ARG A 131 -4.02 6.47 -1.33
C ARG A 131 -4.84 5.31 -0.81
N ASP A 132 -4.86 4.19 -1.52
CA ASP A 132 -5.47 2.93 -1.06
C ASP A 132 -4.85 2.45 0.27
N HIS A 133 -3.64 2.92 0.60
CA HIS A 133 -2.93 2.63 1.85
C HIS A 133 -2.90 3.83 2.81
N CYS A 134 -3.81 4.79 2.65
CA CYS A 134 -3.95 5.98 3.50
C CYS A 134 -2.75 6.94 3.46
N TYR A 135 -2.07 7.02 2.31
CA TYR A 135 -0.96 7.95 2.08
C TYR A 135 -1.26 8.87 0.89
N LYS A 136 -0.88 10.15 0.99
CA LYS A 136 -1.06 11.15 -0.07
C LYS A 136 0.25 11.89 -0.34
N ILE A 137 0.66 11.89 -1.61
CA ILE A 137 1.82 12.67 -2.06
C ILE A 137 1.52 14.16 -1.88
N GLN A 138 2.44 14.89 -1.26
CA GLN A 138 2.30 16.30 -0.83
C GLN A 138 3.37 17.18 -1.51
N VAL A 139 3.32 17.23 -2.83
CA VAL A 139 4.08 18.18 -3.66
C VAL A 139 3.16 18.85 -4.67
N SER A 140 3.63 19.90 -5.34
CA SER A 140 2.88 20.45 -6.48
C SER A 140 2.84 19.46 -7.65
N ALA A 141 1.87 19.63 -8.55
CA ALA A 141 1.79 18.84 -9.78
C ALA A 141 3.08 18.97 -10.60
N ASP A 142 3.61 20.18 -10.74
CA ASP A 142 4.85 20.45 -11.48
C ASP A 142 6.06 19.73 -10.86
N GLN A 143 6.17 19.73 -9.52
CA GLN A 143 7.24 19.01 -8.83
C GLN A 143 7.16 17.50 -9.07
N LEU A 144 5.95 16.93 -9.03
CA LEU A 144 5.75 15.50 -9.28
C LEU A 144 6.05 15.12 -10.73
N VAL A 145 5.64 15.95 -11.68
CA VAL A 145 5.95 15.78 -13.11
C VAL A 145 7.45 15.86 -13.34
N GLN A 146 8.11 16.89 -12.79
CA GLN A 146 9.55 17.09 -12.93
C GLN A 146 10.35 15.91 -12.35
N PHE A 147 9.99 15.46 -11.14
CA PHE A 147 10.61 14.29 -10.54
C PHE A 147 10.40 13.02 -11.38
N THR A 148 9.20 12.80 -11.92
CA THR A 148 8.93 11.65 -12.79
C THR A 148 9.73 11.71 -14.10
N LEU A 149 9.99 12.92 -14.62
CA LEU A 149 10.88 13.12 -15.77
C LEU A 149 12.33 12.76 -15.44
N GLU A 150 12.82 13.12 -14.26
CA GLU A 150 14.16 12.76 -13.77
C GLU A 150 14.31 11.24 -13.64
N VAL A 151 13.33 10.56 -13.03
CA VAL A 151 13.28 9.09 -12.95
C VAL A 151 13.37 8.45 -14.35
N SER A 152 12.64 9.01 -15.32
CA SER A 152 12.62 8.50 -16.70
C SER A 152 13.93 8.75 -17.47
N ARG A 153 14.64 9.86 -17.20
CA ARG A 153 15.84 10.27 -17.94
C ARG A 153 17.12 9.69 -17.36
N ASP A 154 17.27 9.81 -16.05
CA ASP A 154 18.52 9.46 -15.35
C ASP A 154 18.48 8.03 -14.81
N SER A 155 17.37 7.31 -15.01
CA SER A 155 17.14 5.95 -14.47
C SER A 155 17.49 5.87 -12.98
N LEU A 156 17.00 6.85 -12.21
CA LEU A 156 17.20 6.90 -10.77
C LEU A 156 16.88 5.53 -10.16
N PRO A 157 17.74 4.95 -9.30
CA PRO A 157 17.45 3.68 -8.65
C PRO A 157 16.10 3.71 -7.92
N ILE A 158 15.41 2.57 -7.85
CA ILE A 158 14.13 2.44 -7.15
C ILE A 158 14.24 2.93 -5.70
N GLU A 159 15.41 2.75 -5.08
CA GLU A 159 15.74 3.19 -3.73
C GLU A 159 15.66 4.72 -3.59
N GLU A 160 16.12 5.49 -4.58
CA GLU A 160 16.02 6.96 -4.58
C GLU A 160 14.56 7.41 -4.75
N VAL A 161 13.79 6.73 -5.60
CA VAL A 161 12.35 6.97 -5.75
C VAL A 161 11.60 6.70 -4.45
N TYR A 162 11.97 5.62 -3.76
CA TYR A 162 11.43 5.27 -2.45
C TYR A 162 11.73 6.35 -1.40
N LEU A 163 12.97 6.83 -1.30
CA LEU A 163 13.37 7.89 -0.37
C LEU A 163 12.64 9.20 -0.67
N TRP A 164 12.48 9.53 -1.95
CA TRP A 164 11.72 10.69 -2.37
C TRP A 164 10.25 10.58 -1.95
N LEU A 165 9.60 9.42 -2.16
CA LEU A 165 8.23 9.19 -1.74
C LEU A 165 8.06 9.27 -0.22
N LEU A 166 8.99 8.72 0.56
CA LEU A 166 8.98 8.84 2.03
C LEU A 166 9.00 10.31 2.49
N LYS A 167 9.85 11.12 1.86
CA LYS A 167 10.02 12.54 2.22
C LYS A 167 8.80 13.40 1.83
N HIS A 168 8.15 13.04 0.72
CA HIS A 168 7.14 13.88 0.08
C HIS A 168 5.71 13.34 0.23
N THR A 169 5.46 12.40 1.14
CA THR A 169 4.14 11.82 1.35
C THR A 169 3.70 11.97 2.80
N ARG A 170 2.41 12.25 3.02
CA ARG A 170 1.81 12.29 4.37
C ARG A 170 0.74 11.23 4.54
N LYS A 171 0.49 10.83 5.80
CA LYS A 171 -0.67 10.00 6.14
C LYS A 171 -1.96 10.81 6.01
N ILE A 172 -2.98 10.22 5.39
CA ILE A 172 -4.34 10.76 5.35
C ILE A 172 -4.96 10.50 6.73
N LYS A 173 -5.42 11.57 7.40
CA LYS A 173 -6.11 11.48 8.69
C LYS A 173 -7.56 11.04 8.50
#